data_AF-A0A1M2VR52-F1
#
_entry.id   AF-A0A1M2VR52-F1
#
_cell.length_a   1.000
_cell.length_b   1.000
_cell.length_c   1.000
_cell.angle_alpha   90.00
_cell.angle_beta   90.00
_cell.angle_gamma   90.00
#
_symmetry.space_group_name_H-M   'P 1'
#
loop_
_entity.id
_entity.type
_entity.pdbx_description
1 polymer ?
#
loop_
_entity_poly.entity_id
_entity_poly.type
_entity_poly.pdbx_seq_one_letter_code
_entity_poly.pdbx_strand_id
1 'polypeptide(L)'
;MTLDAIQPGHGRIVLRNDGTSNILTEMSAMYPLKLLSPQLSSSDVSIVYMLSYGGGLVGGDRVQLSVEVQDGARLAILSQVIGLSRLPHRVLSTRDAAGIHEGLQDSSWP
;
A
#
# COMPACT_ATOMS: atom_id res chain seq x y z
N MET A 1 3.83 -18.42 21.03
CA MET A 1 3.29 -17.90 19.75
C MET A 1 3.86 -16.51 19.60
N THR A 2 4.97 -16.38 18.86
CA THR A 2 5.66 -15.11 18.68
C THR A 2 4.92 -14.34 17.60
N LEU A 3 4.32 -13.20 17.95
CA LEU A 3 3.80 -12.28 16.95
C LEU A 3 5.02 -11.70 16.23
N ASP A 4 5.27 -12.11 15.00
CA ASP A 4 6.27 -11.45 14.16
C ASP A 4 5.85 -9.99 14.02
N ALA A 5 6.56 -9.10 14.70
CA ALA A 5 6.30 -7.68 14.62
C ALA A 5 6.61 -7.22 13.19
N ILE A 6 5.65 -6.54 12.56
CA ILE A 6 5.89 -5.83 11.30
C ILE A 6 7.05 -4.85 11.49
N GLN A 7 7.88 -4.63 10.47
CA GLN A 7 9.05 -3.74 10.56
C GLN A 7 8.66 -2.27 10.29
N PRO A 8 9.43 -1.28 10.78
CA PRO A 8 9.24 0.13 10.43
C PRO A 8 9.18 0.33 8.91
N GLY A 9 8.21 1.10 8.43
CA GLY A 9 7.97 1.33 7.00
C GLY A 9 7.30 0.17 6.27
N HIS A 10 7.07 -0.97 6.92
CA HIS A 10 6.36 -2.08 6.31
C HIS A 10 4.84 -1.96 6.49
N GLY A 11 4.10 -2.41 5.48
CA GLY A 11 2.67 -2.62 5.52
C GLY A 11 2.30 -3.97 4.92
N ARG A 12 1.16 -4.52 5.35
CA ARG A 12 0.58 -5.73 4.78
C ARG A 12 -0.92 -5.57 4.59
N ILE A 13 -1.40 -6.02 3.43
CA ILE A 13 -2.81 -6.10 3.05
C ILE A 13 -3.08 -7.52 2.54
N VAL A 14 -4.10 -8.17 3.09
CA VAL A 14 -4.63 -9.43 2.55
C VAL A 14 -6.13 -9.27 2.34
N LEU A 15 -6.55 -9.35 1.08
CA LEU A 15 -7.95 -9.22 0.66
C LEU A 15 -8.47 -10.54 0.09
N ARG A 16 -9.65 -10.95 0.57
CA ARG A 16 -10.38 -12.14 0.12
C ARG A 16 -11.75 -11.74 -0.41
N ASN A 17 -12.33 -12.55 -1.29
CA ASN A 17 -13.76 -12.52 -1.60
C ASN A 17 -14.41 -13.80 -1.04
N ASP A 18 -15.54 -13.68 -0.33
CA ASP A 18 -16.26 -14.83 0.26
C ASP A 18 -17.40 -15.36 -0.65
N GLY A 19 -17.43 -14.92 -1.90
CA GLY A 19 -18.50 -15.18 -2.87
C GLY A 19 -19.58 -14.11 -2.89
N THR A 20 -19.67 -13.26 -1.86
CA THR A 20 -20.70 -12.19 -1.77
C THR A 20 -20.08 -10.81 -1.61
N SER A 21 -18.95 -10.71 -0.92
CA SER A 21 -18.29 -9.45 -0.61
C SER A 21 -16.78 -9.60 -0.46
N ASN A 22 -16.08 -8.48 -0.66
CA ASN A 22 -14.67 -8.41 -0.35
C ASN A 22 -14.45 -8.22 1.17
N ILE A 23 -13.56 -9.01 1.75
CA ILE A 23 -13.19 -9.01 3.16
C ILE A 23 -11.70 -8.74 3.29
N LEU A 24 -11.36 -7.66 4.01
CA LEU A 24 -9.99 -7.34 4.40
C LEU A 24 -9.60 -8.19 5.61
N THR A 25 -8.91 -9.30 5.34
CA THR A 25 -8.53 -10.27 6.38
C THR A 25 -7.29 -9.85 7.16
N GLU A 26 -6.43 -9.03 6.57
CA GLU A 26 -5.28 -8.43 7.24
C GLU A 26 -5.05 -7.01 6.71
N MET A 27 -4.85 -6.07 7.62
CA MET A 27 -4.37 -4.74 7.32
C MET A 27 -3.50 -4.24 8.47
N SER A 28 -2.20 -4.13 8.23
CA SER A 28 -1.24 -3.64 9.19
C SER A 28 -0.25 -2.71 8.52
N ALA A 29 0.23 -1.71 9.26
CA ALA A 29 1.27 -0.80 8.80
C ALA A 29 2.01 -0.22 9.99
N MET A 30 3.29 0.07 9.78
CA MET A 30 4.12 0.76 10.74
C MET A 30 4.63 2.07 10.17
N TYR A 31 4.88 3.04 11.06
CA TYR A 31 5.51 4.31 10.73
C TYR A 31 6.72 4.10 9.81
N PRO A 32 6.90 4.90 8.73
CA PRO A 32 6.10 6.09 8.39
C PRO A 32 4.81 5.82 7.58
N LEU A 33 4.42 4.57 7.36
CA LEU A 33 3.23 4.20 6.57
C LEU A 33 1.95 4.15 7.42
N LYS A 34 0.83 4.64 6.85
CA LYS A 34 -0.51 4.50 7.41
C LYS A 34 -1.48 4.00 6.34
N LEU A 35 -2.30 3.02 6.68
CA LEU A 35 -3.33 2.46 5.81
C LEU A 35 -4.71 2.81 6.36
N LEU A 36 -5.62 3.23 5.49
CA LEU A 36 -7.03 3.46 5.81
C LEU A 36 -7.91 2.74 4.80
N SER A 37 -8.90 1.99 5.28
CA SER A 37 -9.88 1.30 4.43
C SER A 37 -11.28 1.76 4.82
N PRO A 38 -11.97 2.59 4.04
CA PRO A 38 -13.39 2.85 4.27
C PRO A 38 -14.20 1.56 4.04
N GLN A 39 -15.26 1.38 4.83
CA GLN A 39 -16.25 0.37 4.54
C GLN A 39 -17.23 0.93 3.51
N LEU A 40 -17.28 0.30 2.34
CA LEU A 40 -18.22 0.62 1.28
C LEU A 40 -19.35 -0.41 1.33
N SER A 41 -20.59 0.06 1.45
CA SER A 41 -21.76 -0.81 1.28
C SER A 41 -21.80 -1.28 -0.18
N SER A 42 -21.67 -2.60 -0.39
CA SER A 42 -21.81 -3.28 -1.69
C SER A 42 -20.92 -2.72 -2.81
N SER A 43 -19.61 -2.96 -2.71
CA SER A 43 -18.69 -2.71 -3.80
C SER A 43 -17.93 -3.99 -4.14
N ASP A 44 -17.89 -4.34 -5.43
CA ASP A 44 -17.02 -5.42 -5.95
C ASP A 44 -15.54 -5.08 -5.82
N VAL A 45 -15.22 -3.85 -5.40
CA VAL A 45 -13.86 -3.33 -5.23
C VAL A 45 -13.68 -2.77 -3.82
N SER A 46 -12.67 -3.26 -3.09
CA SER A 46 -12.22 -2.65 -1.84
C SER A 46 -11.24 -1.51 -2.13
N ILE A 47 -11.27 -0.47 -1.31
CA ILE A 47 -10.38 0.68 -1.45
C ILE A 47 -9.48 0.77 -0.22
N VAL A 48 -8.17 0.88 -0.42
CA VAL A 48 -7.21 1.20 0.64
C VAL A 48 -6.45 2.47 0.28
N TYR A 49 -6.50 3.46 1.16
CA TYR A 49 -5.66 4.66 1.09
C TYR A 49 -4.32 4.38 1.76
N MET A 50 -3.25 4.55 0.98
CA MET A 50 -1.87 4.49 1.45
C MET A 50 -1.37 5.91 1.71
N LEU A 51 -1.05 6.19 2.97
CA LEU A 51 -0.66 7.50 3.45
C LEU A 51 0.72 7.42 4.13
N SER A 52 1.43 8.54 4.15
CA SER A 52 2.58 8.73 5.06
C SER A 52 2.13 9.58 6.25
N TYR A 53 2.65 9.31 7.44
CA TYR A 53 2.44 10.22 8.59
C TYR A 53 2.94 11.63 8.23
N GLY A 54 2.22 12.67 8.65
CA GLY A 54 2.40 14.05 8.19
C GLY A 54 3.84 14.56 8.27
N GLY A 55 4.25 15.34 7.28
CA GLY A 55 5.63 15.80 7.08
C GLY A 55 6.29 15.28 5.79
N GLY A 56 5.70 14.24 5.20
CA GLY A 56 6.23 13.57 4.01
C GLY A 56 7.28 12.52 4.37
N LEU A 57 7.65 11.68 3.40
CA LEU A 57 8.81 10.79 3.54
C LEU A 57 10.07 11.65 3.45
N VAL A 58 10.96 11.55 4.44
CA VAL A 58 12.26 12.25 4.43
C VAL A 58 13.33 11.38 3.77
N GLY A 59 14.45 11.98 3.37
CA GLY A 59 15.57 11.24 2.78
C GLY A 59 16.07 10.14 3.69
N GLY A 60 15.95 8.89 3.22
CA GLY A 60 16.30 7.69 3.99
C GLY A 60 15.10 6.86 4.41
N ASP A 61 13.88 7.41 4.40
CA ASP A 61 12.67 6.64 4.66
C ASP A 61 12.44 5.62 3.54
N ARG A 62 12.23 4.37 3.92
CA ARG A 62 11.87 3.29 3.00
C ARG A 62 10.53 2.71 3.43
N VAL A 63 9.60 2.61 2.50
CA VAL A 63 8.33 1.93 2.71
C VAL A 63 8.25 0.69 1.83
N GLN A 64 7.67 -0.37 2.38
CA GLN A 64 7.42 -1.62 1.66
C GLN A 64 6.01 -2.11 1.99
N LEU A 65 5.15 -2.17 0.98
CA LEU A 65 3.78 -2.66 1.13
C LEU A 65 3.64 -4.03 0.45
N SER A 66 3.35 -5.06 1.22
CA SER A 66 3.02 -6.39 0.71
C SER A 66 1.51 -6.53 0.56
N VAL A 67 1.06 -6.89 -0.64
CA VAL A 67 -0.36 -6.98 -0.98
C VAL A 67 -0.66 -8.36 -1.54
N GLU A 68 -1.62 -9.05 -0.93
CA GLU A 68 -2.19 -10.29 -1.43
C GLU A 68 -3.67 -10.06 -1.75
N VAL A 69 -4.05 -10.28 -3.00
CA VAL A 69 -5.44 -10.24 -3.45
C VAL A 69 -5.80 -11.64 -3.92
N GLN A 70 -6.68 -12.31 -3.17
CA GLN A 70 -7.11 -13.67 -3.46
C GLN A 70 -8.19 -13.70 -4.56
N ASP A 71 -8.45 -14.90 -5.09
CA ASP A 71 -9.35 -15.11 -6.22
C ASP A 71 -10.72 -14.44 -6.02
N GLY A 72 -11.19 -13.77 -7.08
CA GLY A 72 -12.47 -13.07 -7.10
C GLY A 72 -12.48 -11.71 -6.39
N ALA A 73 -11.45 -11.37 -5.61
CA ALA A 73 -11.36 -10.07 -4.95
C ALA A 73 -10.78 -8.99 -5.88
N ARG A 74 -11.15 -7.73 -5.62
CA ARG A 74 -10.58 -6.57 -6.32
C ARG A 74 -10.21 -5.49 -5.33
N LEU A 75 -9.00 -4.96 -5.47
CA LEU A 75 -8.45 -3.93 -4.59
C LEU A 75 -7.99 -2.72 -5.42
N ALA A 76 -8.43 -1.53 -5.02
CA ALA A 76 -7.86 -0.27 -5.48
C ALA A 76 -7.03 0.35 -4.35
N ILE A 77 -5.75 0.60 -4.63
CA ILE A 77 -4.85 1.32 -3.70
C ILE A 77 -4.69 2.75 -4.19
N LEU A 78 -5.01 3.70 -3.32
CA LEU A 78 -4.88 5.13 -3.59
C LEU A 78 -3.73 5.68 -2.74
N SER A 79 -2.62 6.05 -3.37
CA SER A 79 -1.49 6.66 -2.69
C SER A 79 -1.66 8.18 -2.60
N GLN A 80 -1.60 8.74 -1.40
CA GLN A 80 -1.54 10.19 -1.25
C GLN A 80 -0.10 10.69 -1.42
N VAL A 81 0.12 11.61 -2.37
CA VAL A 81 1.35 12.41 -2.43
C VAL A 81 1.11 13.68 -1.63
N ILE A 82 1.68 13.79 -0.43
CA ILE A 82 1.77 15.06 0.30
C ILE A 82 3.23 15.33 0.68
N GLY A 83 3.73 16.48 0.22
CA GLY A 83 4.93 17.14 0.75
C GLY A 83 6.25 16.40 0.51
N LEU A 84 6.67 16.25 -0.74
CA LEU A 84 8.02 15.77 -1.04
C LEU A 84 9.02 16.93 -0.83
N SER A 85 9.72 16.95 0.30
CA SER A 85 10.96 17.73 0.40
C SER A 85 12.03 17.01 -0.44
N ARG A 86 12.10 17.37 -1.73
CA ARG A 86 13.20 17.13 -2.70
C ARG A 86 13.94 15.79 -2.53
N LEU A 87 13.33 14.68 -2.98
CA LEU A 87 14.09 13.46 -3.27
C LEU A 87 14.16 13.23 -4.79
N PRO A 88 15.36 13.11 -5.38
CA PRO A 88 15.54 13.10 -6.84
C PRO A 88 15.14 11.78 -7.53
N HIS A 89 14.90 10.70 -6.78
CA HIS A 89 14.66 9.38 -7.38
C HIS A 89 13.57 8.62 -6.62
N ARG A 90 12.39 8.46 -7.24
CA ARG A 90 11.30 7.64 -6.73
C ARG A 90 11.18 6.37 -7.57
N VAL A 91 11.52 5.23 -6.97
CA VAL A 91 11.33 3.90 -7.56
C VAL A 91 10.12 3.26 -6.89
N LEU A 92 9.05 3.05 -7.66
CA LEU A 92 7.94 2.21 -7.25
C LEU A 92 8.20 0.81 -7.81
N SER A 93 8.48 -0.15 -6.94
CA SER A 93 8.52 -1.56 -7.33
C SER A 93 7.23 -2.23 -6.90
N THR A 94 6.49 -2.79 -7.86
CA THR A 94 5.37 -3.70 -7.58
C THR A 94 5.85 -5.11 -7.86
N ARG A 95 5.53 -6.05 -6.97
CA ARG A 95 5.82 -7.46 -7.19
C ARG A 95 4.52 -8.23 -7.13
N ASP A 96 4.22 -8.96 -8.18
CA ASP A 96 3.08 -9.87 -8.27
C ASP A 96 3.57 -11.30 -8.53
N ALA A 97 2.62 -12.23 -8.71
CA ALA A 97 2.93 -13.62 -9.04
C ALA A 97 3.60 -13.78 -10.42
N ALA A 98 3.55 -12.76 -11.29
CA ALA A 98 4.12 -12.76 -12.63
C ALA A 98 5.53 -12.13 -12.70
N GLY A 99 5.96 -11.37 -11.68
CA GLY A 99 7.32 -10.84 -11.61
C GLY A 99 7.46 -9.57 -10.78
N ILE A 100 8.64 -8.94 -10.86
CA ILE A 100 8.89 -7.59 -10.33
C ILE A 100 8.69 -6.60 -11.47
N HIS A 101 7.79 -5.66 -11.30
CA HIS A 101 7.56 -4.54 -12.20
C HIS A 101 8.07 -3.26 -11.53
N GLU A 102 9.19 -2.74 -12.02
CA GLU A 102 9.75 -1.47 -11.53
C GLU A 102 9.26 -0.31 -12.40
N GLY A 103 8.48 0.58 -11.79
CA GLY A 103 8.08 1.86 -12.38
C GLY A 103 8.97 2.98 -11.85
N LEU A 104 9.85 3.50 -12.71
CA LEU A 104 10.51 4.79 -12.46
C LEU A 104 9.54 5.90 -12.85
N GLN A 105 9.06 6.67 -11.88
CA GLN A 105 8.32 7.88 -12.18
C GLN A 105 9.33 9.03 -12.24
N ASP A 106 9.75 9.37 -13.46
CA ASP A 106 10.56 10.57 -13.71
C ASP A 106 9.72 11.79 -13.38
N SER A 107 10.17 12.59 -12.42
CA SER A 107 9.48 13.78 -11.93
C SER A 107 9.92 15.04 -12.68
N SER A 108 10.30 14.94 -13.95
CA SER A 108 10.50 16.10 -14.83
C SER A 108 9.15 16.60 -15.34
N TRP A 109 8.46 17.40 -14.53
CA TRP A 109 7.45 18.36 -15.02
C TRP A 109 8.11 19.76 -15.12
N PRO A 110 7.76 20.58 -16.13
CA PRO A 110 8.28 21.94 -16.30
C PRO A 110 7.84 22.89 -15.18
#